data_AF-A0A0D2RGH6-F1
#
_entry.id   AF-A0A0D2RGH6-F1
#
_cell.length_a   1.000
_cell.length_b   1.000
_cell.length_c   1.000
_cell.angle_alpha   90.00
_cell.angle_beta   90.00
_cell.angle_gamma   90.00
#
_symmetry.space_group_name_H-M   'P 1'
#
loop_
_entity.id
_entity.type
_entity.pdbx_description
1 polymer ?
#
loop_
_entity_poly.entity_id
_entity_poly.type
_entity_poly.pdbx_seq_one_letter_code
_entity_poly.pdbx_strand_id
1 'polypeptide(L)'
;PIAKKPTFLRLRGSFEYEIQSWKYSIPLFFTTQGFDTFRSREISTGAGAIREQLADLDLRILIDYSVVEWKELGEEGLTGNEWEDRKIGRRKDFLVRRMELAKHFIRTNIEPEWMVLCLLPVLPPELRPIIQIDGGKLMSSDINELYRRVIYRNNTLTDLLTTSRSTPGELVMCQEKLVQEAVDTLLDNGIRGQPMRDGHNKVYKSFSDVIEGKEGRFRETLLGKRVDYSGRSVIVVGPSLSLHRCGLPREIAIELFQTFVIRGLIRQHLAPNIGVAKSKIREKGPIVWEILQEVMRGHPVLLNRVPTLHRLCIKAFQPTLVEGHAICLHPLVCKGFNADFDGDQMAVHVPLSLEAQAEARLVMFSHMNLLSPAIRILFPYELQIFLLGSMS
;
A
#
# COMPACT_ATOMS: atom_id res chain seq x y z
N PRO A 1 -20.10 -10.59 -36.26
CA PRO A 1 -19.31 -9.48 -36.84
C PRO A 1 -20.16 -8.19 -36.94
N ILE A 2 -20.12 -7.37 -35.89
CA ILE A 2 -20.93 -6.13 -35.74
C ILE A 2 -20.31 -4.96 -36.53
N ALA A 3 -19.08 -5.14 -37.05
CA ALA A 3 -18.26 -4.16 -37.79
C ALA A 3 -18.87 -3.56 -39.09
N LYS A 4 -20.12 -3.87 -39.47
CA LYS A 4 -20.79 -3.35 -40.67
C LYS A 4 -22.19 -2.78 -40.42
N LYS A 5 -22.54 -2.38 -39.19
CA LYS A 5 -23.83 -1.71 -38.94
C LYS A 5 -23.65 -0.18 -38.96
N PRO A 6 -24.32 0.55 -39.87
CA PRO A 6 -24.30 2.00 -39.86
C PRO A 6 -25.03 2.49 -38.59
N THR A 7 -24.34 3.30 -37.79
CA THR A 7 -24.91 4.03 -36.64
C THR A 7 -25.10 5.49 -37.04
N PHE A 8 -26.19 6.14 -36.61
CA PHE A 8 -26.43 7.57 -36.89
C PHE A 8 -25.29 8.50 -36.41
N LEU A 9 -24.52 8.09 -35.40
CA LEU A 9 -23.35 8.85 -34.92
C LEU A 9 -22.17 8.87 -35.91
N ARG A 10 -22.07 7.88 -36.83
CA ARG A 10 -21.11 7.90 -37.94
C ARG A 10 -21.54 8.79 -39.11
N LEU A 11 -22.77 9.33 -39.09
CA LEU A 11 -23.31 10.24 -40.12
C LEU A 11 -23.02 11.73 -39.84
N ARG A 12 -22.06 12.06 -38.96
CA ARG A 12 -21.52 13.44 -38.86
C ARG A 12 -20.52 13.70 -40.00
N GLY A 13 -21.04 13.82 -41.21
CA GLY A 13 -20.28 14.19 -42.40
C GLY A 13 -21.13 13.96 -43.63
N SER A 14 -21.38 15.01 -44.40
CA SER A 14 -22.18 15.06 -45.65
C SER A 14 -23.66 14.69 -45.52
N PHE A 15 -24.49 15.65 -45.07
CA PHE A 15 -25.88 15.71 -45.53
C PHE A 15 -25.91 16.58 -46.79
N GLU A 16 -25.80 15.96 -47.96
CA GLU A 16 -26.34 16.57 -49.18
C GLU A 16 -27.86 16.44 -49.13
N TYR A 17 -28.53 17.55 -49.37
CA TYR A 17 -29.94 17.80 -49.12
C TYR A 17 -30.89 17.07 -50.08
N GLU A 18 -30.68 15.80 -50.41
CA GLU A 18 -31.51 15.13 -51.42
C GLU A 18 -31.55 13.60 -51.27
N ILE A 19 -32.27 13.08 -50.27
CA ILE A 19 -32.72 11.68 -50.30
C ILE A 19 -34.20 11.59 -49.89
N GLN A 20 -35.08 11.61 -50.90
CA GLN A 20 -36.54 11.39 -50.75
C GLN A 20 -36.92 10.05 -50.08
N SER A 21 -36.02 9.06 -50.02
CA SER A 21 -36.34 7.72 -49.49
C SER A 21 -36.48 7.64 -47.96
N TRP A 22 -36.03 8.66 -47.22
CA TRP A 22 -36.07 8.66 -45.75
C TRP A 22 -37.44 9.07 -45.17
N LYS A 23 -38.27 9.77 -45.96
CA LYS A 23 -39.62 10.22 -45.54
C LYS A 23 -40.55 9.05 -45.18
N TYR A 24 -40.35 7.87 -45.76
CA TYR A 24 -41.17 6.68 -45.54
C TYR A 24 -40.54 5.67 -44.56
N SER A 25 -39.24 5.76 -44.30
CA SER A 25 -38.50 4.81 -43.45
C SER A 25 -38.28 5.33 -42.03
N ILE A 26 -38.10 6.64 -41.85
CA ILE A 26 -37.97 7.27 -40.52
C ILE A 26 -39.19 7.02 -39.60
N PRO A 27 -40.46 7.13 -40.08
CA PRO A 27 -41.62 6.89 -39.22
C PRO A 27 -41.73 5.45 -38.69
N LEU A 28 -41.17 4.46 -39.40
CA LEU A 28 -41.14 3.06 -38.94
C LEU A 28 -40.26 2.88 -37.70
N PHE A 29 -39.18 3.66 -37.56
CA PHE A 29 -38.32 3.68 -36.37
C PHE A 29 -38.94 4.38 -35.15
N PHE A 30 -39.98 5.19 -35.37
CA PHE A 30 -40.71 5.89 -34.30
C PHE A 30 -42.04 5.21 -33.90
N THR A 31 -42.35 4.05 -34.47
CA THR A 31 -43.36 3.15 -33.89
C THR A 31 -42.86 2.65 -32.53
N THR A 32 -43.74 2.38 -31.55
CA THR A 32 -43.30 1.94 -30.19
C THR A 32 -42.35 0.73 -30.25
N GLN A 33 -42.67 -0.27 -31.07
CA GLN A 33 -41.83 -1.46 -31.26
C GLN A 33 -40.55 -1.17 -32.06
N GLY A 34 -40.63 -0.34 -33.10
CA GLY A 34 -39.45 0.10 -33.88
C GLY A 34 -38.50 0.98 -33.07
N PHE A 35 -39.04 1.80 -32.18
CA PHE A 35 -38.31 2.69 -31.28
C PHE A 35 -37.63 1.91 -30.16
N ASP A 36 -38.28 0.90 -29.58
CA ASP A 36 -37.63 0.02 -28.61
C ASP A 36 -36.50 -0.80 -29.25
N THR A 37 -36.71 -1.28 -30.48
CA THR A 37 -35.68 -1.99 -31.27
C THR A 37 -34.54 -1.06 -31.69
N PHE A 38 -34.84 0.22 -31.94
CA PHE A 38 -33.88 1.28 -32.28
C PHE A 38 -33.10 1.74 -31.04
N ARG A 39 -33.77 2.00 -29.92
CA ARG A 39 -33.19 2.37 -28.63
C ARG A 39 -32.26 1.29 -28.10
N SER A 40 -32.67 0.02 -28.17
CA SER A 40 -31.80 -1.11 -27.80
C SER A 40 -30.64 -1.33 -28.77
N ARG A 41 -30.73 -0.86 -30.03
CA ARG A 41 -29.64 -0.92 -31.02
C ARG A 41 -28.65 0.24 -30.96
N GLU A 42 -29.11 1.47 -30.69
CA GLU A 42 -28.29 2.69 -30.80
C GLU A 42 -28.06 3.41 -29.47
N ILE A 43 -28.87 3.14 -28.44
CA ILE A 43 -28.81 3.77 -27.12
C ILE A 43 -28.55 2.67 -26.08
N SER A 44 -27.47 1.92 -26.27
CA SER A 44 -26.93 1.10 -25.19
C SER A 44 -26.41 2.05 -24.10
N THR A 45 -26.83 1.80 -22.86
CA THR A 45 -26.44 2.61 -21.69
C THR A 45 -25.60 1.79 -20.73
N GLY A 46 -24.77 2.45 -19.92
CA GLY A 46 -23.96 1.79 -18.90
C GLY A 46 -22.67 1.18 -19.42
N ALA A 47 -22.06 0.33 -18.59
CA ALA A 47 -20.72 -0.20 -18.82
C ALA A 47 -20.63 -1.09 -20.08
N GLY A 48 -21.71 -1.82 -20.42
CA GLY A 48 -21.75 -2.65 -21.62
C GLY A 48 -21.57 -1.85 -22.91
N ALA A 49 -22.24 -0.71 -23.02
CA ALA A 49 -22.09 0.21 -24.16
C ALA A 49 -20.67 0.76 -24.29
N ILE A 50 -20.05 1.12 -23.16
CA ILE A 50 -18.67 1.62 -23.13
C ILE A 50 -17.72 0.52 -23.59
N ARG A 51 -17.93 -0.73 -23.14
CA ARG A 51 -17.11 -1.87 -23.56
C ARG A 51 -17.18 -2.09 -25.07
N GLU A 52 -18.37 -2.08 -25.66
CA GLU A 52 -18.54 -2.24 -27.11
C GLU A 52 -17.79 -1.14 -27.88
N GLN A 53 -17.88 0.12 -27.42
CA GLN A 53 -17.14 1.23 -28.02
C GLN A 53 -15.62 1.09 -27.89
N LEU A 54 -15.13 0.54 -26.78
CA LEU A 54 -13.71 0.29 -26.54
C LEU A 54 -13.19 -0.90 -27.34
N ALA A 55 -14.02 -1.92 -27.56
CA ALA A 55 -13.70 -3.10 -28.36
C ALA A 55 -13.58 -2.77 -29.86
N ASP A 56 -14.43 -1.87 -30.35
CA ASP A 56 -14.42 -1.41 -31.75
C ASP A 56 -13.32 -0.35 -32.03
N LEU A 57 -12.51 0.02 -31.05
CA LEU A 57 -11.54 1.10 -31.14
C LEU A 57 -10.23 0.66 -31.81
N ASP A 58 -9.93 1.19 -33.00
CA ASP A 58 -8.60 1.06 -33.60
C ASP A 58 -7.65 2.15 -33.08
N LEU A 59 -6.74 1.74 -32.19
CA LEU A 59 -5.75 2.62 -31.56
C LEU A 59 -4.77 3.24 -32.55
N ARG A 60 -4.47 2.58 -33.67
CA ARG A 60 -3.53 3.11 -34.69
C ARG A 60 -4.18 4.25 -35.45
N ILE A 61 -5.41 4.01 -35.91
CA ILE A 61 -6.22 5.03 -36.58
C ILE A 61 -6.42 6.25 -35.66
N LEU A 62 -6.66 6.02 -34.37
CA LEU A 62 -6.82 7.09 -33.38
C LEU A 62 -5.53 7.92 -33.20
N ILE A 63 -4.36 7.29 -33.22
CA ILE A 63 -3.07 8.00 -33.19
C ILE A 63 -2.91 8.83 -34.47
N ASP A 64 -3.15 8.25 -35.64
CA ASP A 64 -2.97 8.92 -36.93
C ASP A 64 -3.87 10.16 -37.05
N TYR A 65 -5.16 10.04 -36.70
CA TYR A 65 -6.06 11.20 -36.64
C TYR A 65 -5.60 12.25 -35.61
N SER A 66 -5.13 11.83 -34.44
CA SER A 66 -4.67 12.77 -33.40
C SER A 66 -3.40 13.51 -33.83
N VAL A 67 -2.52 12.89 -34.62
CA VAL A 67 -1.33 13.53 -35.19
C VAL A 67 -1.70 14.56 -36.25
N VAL A 68 -2.65 14.23 -37.14
CA VAL A 68 -3.15 15.16 -38.17
C VAL A 68 -3.78 16.38 -37.49
N GLU A 69 -4.72 16.17 -36.57
CA GLU A 69 -5.38 17.25 -35.84
C GLU A 69 -4.38 18.12 -35.05
N TRP A 70 -3.36 17.51 -34.46
CA TRP A 70 -2.34 18.26 -33.72
C TRP A 70 -1.48 19.15 -34.64
N LYS A 71 -1.19 18.70 -35.86
CA LYS A 71 -0.47 19.48 -36.88
C LYS A 71 -1.31 20.65 -37.40
N GLU A 72 -2.58 20.43 -37.72
CA GLU A 72 -3.50 21.46 -38.19
C GLU A 72 -3.62 22.61 -37.17
N LEU A 73 -3.79 22.27 -35.89
CA LEU A 73 -3.80 23.26 -34.79
C LEU A 73 -2.43 23.96 -34.62
N GLY A 74 -1.35 23.39 -35.14
CA GLY A 74 0.00 23.98 -35.19
C GLY A 74 0.14 25.04 -36.27
N GLU A 75 -0.55 24.86 -37.40
CA GLU A 75 -0.51 25.76 -38.56
C GLU A 75 -1.43 26.97 -38.42
N GLU A 76 -2.50 26.88 -37.62
CA GLU A 76 -3.47 27.97 -37.39
C GLU A 76 -2.90 29.21 -36.64
N GLY A 77 -1.67 29.18 -36.14
CA GLY A 77 -1.01 30.33 -35.51
C GLY A 77 -1.70 30.85 -34.23
N LEU A 78 -1.22 31.99 -33.69
CA LEU A 78 -1.92 32.70 -32.60
C LEU A 78 -2.97 33.62 -33.24
N THR A 79 -4.24 33.46 -32.90
CA THR A 79 -5.33 34.29 -33.46
C THR A 79 -5.37 35.69 -32.84
N GLY A 80 -4.51 35.98 -31.85
CA GLY A 80 -4.45 37.25 -31.14
C GLY A 80 -5.51 37.41 -30.06
N ASN A 81 -6.36 36.39 -29.86
CA ASN A 81 -7.36 36.31 -28.80
C ASN A 81 -6.89 35.30 -27.74
N GLU A 82 -6.53 35.80 -26.55
CA GLU A 82 -6.00 34.97 -25.46
C GLU A 82 -6.90 33.77 -25.10
N TRP A 83 -8.22 33.90 -25.24
CA TRP A 83 -9.15 32.83 -24.89
C TRP A 83 -9.14 31.68 -25.92
N GLU A 84 -9.00 32.01 -27.20
CA GLU A 84 -8.90 31.04 -28.29
C GLU A 84 -7.55 30.32 -28.25
N ASP A 85 -6.46 31.06 -28.03
CA ASP A 85 -5.12 30.49 -27.89
C ASP A 85 -5.04 29.50 -26.71
N ARG A 86 -5.68 29.81 -25.57
CA ARG A 86 -5.79 28.87 -24.43
C ARG A 86 -6.66 27.65 -24.74
N LYS A 87 -7.69 27.78 -25.58
CA LYS A 87 -8.53 26.66 -26.00
C LYS A 87 -7.76 25.72 -26.93
N ILE A 88 -7.01 26.28 -27.88
CA ILE A 88 -6.13 25.54 -28.80
C ILE A 88 -5.03 24.83 -28.00
N GLY A 89 -4.38 25.51 -27.06
CA GLY A 89 -3.37 24.92 -26.17
C GLY A 89 -3.91 23.71 -25.39
N ARG A 90 -5.07 23.86 -24.72
CA ARG A 90 -5.73 22.74 -24.03
C ARG A 90 -6.07 21.57 -24.96
N ARG A 91 -6.48 21.86 -26.20
CA ARG A 91 -6.76 20.81 -27.19
C ARG A 91 -5.49 20.07 -27.60
N LYS A 92 -4.39 20.78 -27.84
CA LYS A 92 -3.08 20.18 -28.13
C LYS A 92 -2.61 19.28 -26.99
N ASP A 93 -2.66 19.75 -25.74
CA ASP A 93 -2.27 18.96 -24.57
C ASP A 93 -3.11 17.69 -24.44
N PHE A 94 -4.41 17.79 -24.69
CA PHE A 94 -5.31 16.64 -24.69
C PHE A 94 -4.95 15.62 -25.78
N LEU A 95 -4.63 16.06 -27.00
CA LEU A 95 -4.19 15.18 -28.09
C LEU A 95 -2.88 14.46 -27.74
N VAL A 96 -1.93 15.17 -27.14
CA VAL A 96 -0.66 14.58 -26.67
C VAL A 96 -0.93 13.46 -25.67
N ARG A 97 -1.74 13.73 -24.62
CA ARG A 97 -2.11 12.71 -23.62
C ARG A 97 -2.84 11.52 -24.22
N ARG A 98 -3.74 11.76 -25.18
CA ARG A 98 -4.47 10.70 -25.90
C ARG A 98 -3.52 9.81 -26.71
N MET A 99 -2.59 10.42 -27.45
CA MET A 99 -1.58 9.68 -28.22
C MET A 99 -0.66 8.87 -27.32
N GLU A 100 -0.22 9.43 -26.19
CA GLU A 100 0.58 8.74 -25.19
C GLU A 100 -0.16 7.51 -24.63
N LEU A 101 -1.41 7.68 -24.22
CA LEU A 101 -2.25 6.59 -23.70
C LEU A 101 -2.40 5.47 -24.75
N ALA A 102 -2.73 5.81 -26.00
CA ALA A 102 -2.87 4.83 -27.08
C ALA A 102 -1.54 4.10 -27.37
N LYS A 103 -0.41 4.82 -27.37
CA LYS A 103 0.92 4.21 -27.50
C LYS A 103 1.23 3.25 -26.35
N HIS A 104 0.82 3.58 -25.12
CA HIS A 104 1.01 2.69 -23.97
C HIS A 104 0.24 1.38 -24.14
N PHE A 105 -1.05 1.42 -24.51
CA PHE A 105 -1.83 0.21 -24.78
C PHE A 105 -1.22 -0.67 -25.87
N ILE A 106 -0.74 -0.08 -26.97
CA ILE A 106 -0.08 -0.83 -28.05
C ILE A 106 1.23 -1.46 -27.55
N ARG A 107 2.03 -0.75 -26.75
CA ARG A 107 3.31 -1.24 -26.23
C ARG A 107 3.14 -2.37 -25.22
N THR A 108 2.12 -2.31 -24.37
CA THR A 108 1.87 -3.31 -23.32
C THR A 108 1.01 -4.48 -23.80
N ASN A 109 0.49 -4.42 -25.04
CA ASN A 109 -0.45 -5.38 -25.59
C ASN A 109 -1.69 -5.58 -24.69
N ILE A 110 -2.20 -4.48 -24.14
CA ILE A 110 -3.41 -4.45 -23.32
C ILE A 110 -4.55 -3.91 -24.17
N GLU A 111 -5.69 -4.59 -24.12
CA GLU A 111 -6.89 -4.15 -24.83
C GLU A 111 -7.68 -3.13 -23.98
N PRO A 112 -8.15 -2.01 -24.57
CA PRO A 112 -8.92 -1.01 -23.82
C PRO A 112 -10.21 -1.56 -23.20
N GLU A 113 -10.84 -2.57 -23.83
CA GLU A 113 -12.08 -3.18 -23.32
C GLU A 113 -11.91 -3.84 -21.94
N TRP A 114 -10.69 -4.20 -21.53
CA TRP A 114 -10.42 -4.80 -20.22
C TRP A 114 -10.60 -3.82 -19.05
N MET A 115 -10.73 -2.52 -19.32
CA MET A 115 -11.12 -1.53 -18.32
C MET A 115 -12.56 -1.74 -17.82
N VAL A 116 -13.40 -2.42 -18.61
CA VAL A 116 -14.76 -2.79 -18.22
C VAL A 116 -14.77 -4.22 -17.68
N LEU A 117 -14.95 -4.35 -16.37
CA LEU A 117 -14.93 -5.64 -15.68
C LEU A 117 -16.17 -6.47 -16.00
N CYS A 118 -15.95 -7.61 -16.65
CA CYS A 118 -16.99 -8.63 -16.86
C CYS A 118 -16.92 -9.75 -15.81
N LEU A 119 -15.73 -9.97 -15.26
CA LEU A 119 -15.45 -10.94 -14.22
C LEU A 119 -14.78 -10.20 -13.07
N LEU A 120 -15.38 -10.28 -11.89
CA LEU A 120 -14.86 -9.67 -10.68
C LEU A 120 -14.05 -10.71 -9.90
N PRO A 121 -12.72 -10.54 -9.75
CA PRO A 121 -11.91 -11.45 -8.96
C PRO A 121 -12.29 -11.39 -7.48
N VAL A 122 -12.33 -12.54 -6.82
CA VAL A 122 -12.62 -12.65 -5.38
C VAL A 122 -11.34 -12.98 -4.63
N LEU A 123 -11.05 -12.24 -3.56
CA LEU A 123 -9.89 -12.52 -2.71
C LEU A 123 -10.00 -13.92 -2.06
N PRO A 124 -8.86 -14.61 -1.87
CA PRO A 124 -8.78 -15.80 -1.03
C PRO A 124 -9.38 -15.57 0.37
N PRO A 125 -10.11 -16.55 0.96
CA PRO A 125 -10.75 -16.41 2.27
C PRO A 125 -9.80 -15.99 3.39
N GLU A 126 -8.53 -16.39 3.33
CA GLU A 126 -7.50 -16.09 4.34
C GLU A 126 -7.20 -14.59 4.43
N LEU A 127 -7.37 -13.85 3.33
CA LEU A 127 -7.18 -12.40 3.28
C LEU A 127 -8.43 -11.63 3.73
N ARG A 128 -9.55 -12.33 3.93
CA ARG A 128 -10.85 -11.78 4.36
C ARG A 128 -11.47 -12.66 5.46
N PRO A 129 -10.78 -12.83 6.60
CA PRO A 129 -11.13 -13.82 7.60
C PRO A 129 -12.46 -13.51 8.28
N ILE A 130 -13.11 -14.57 8.76
CA ILE A 130 -14.23 -14.53 9.69
C ILE A 130 -13.72 -15.16 10.99
N ILE A 131 -13.62 -14.37 12.04
CA ILE A 131 -13.01 -14.76 13.31
C ILE A 131 -14.11 -14.78 14.37
N GLN A 132 -14.20 -15.89 15.10
CA GLN A 132 -15.03 -15.97 16.28
C GLN A 132 -14.27 -15.39 17.47
N ILE A 133 -14.86 -14.39 18.12
CA ILE A 133 -14.31 -13.78 19.33
C ILE A 133 -14.93 -14.47 20.55
N ASP A 134 -14.18 -14.49 21.65
CA ASP A 134 -14.65 -14.91 22.97
C ASP A 134 -16.02 -14.26 23.28
N GLY A 135 -17.00 -15.11 23.60
CA GLY A 135 -18.41 -14.70 23.74
C GLY A 135 -19.30 -14.98 22.53
N GLY A 136 -18.80 -15.73 21.53
CA GLY A 136 -19.61 -16.25 20.42
C GLY A 136 -19.95 -15.24 19.31
N LYS A 137 -19.46 -14.01 19.42
CA LYS A 137 -19.62 -12.98 18.39
C LYS A 137 -18.69 -13.27 17.21
N LEU A 138 -19.25 -13.30 16.00
CA LEU A 138 -18.48 -13.38 14.76
C LEU A 138 -18.06 -11.98 14.31
N MET A 139 -16.78 -11.80 14.03
CA MET A 139 -16.26 -10.64 13.32
C MET A 139 -15.84 -11.04 11.92
N SER A 140 -16.30 -10.28 10.93
CA SER A 140 -15.99 -10.50 9.52
C SER A 140 -15.26 -9.29 8.97
N SER A 141 -14.37 -9.50 8.00
CA SER A 141 -13.79 -8.42 7.21
C SER A 141 -14.88 -7.59 6.51
N ASP A 142 -14.73 -6.26 6.51
CA ASP A 142 -15.61 -5.32 5.80
C ASP A 142 -15.77 -5.70 4.30
N ILE A 143 -14.71 -6.25 3.69
CA ILE A 143 -14.71 -6.71 2.29
C ILE A 143 -15.75 -7.81 2.04
N ASN A 144 -15.98 -8.71 3.01
CA ASN A 144 -16.98 -9.79 2.85
C ASN A 144 -18.40 -9.21 2.72
N GLU A 145 -18.68 -8.12 3.42
CA GLU A 145 -19.98 -7.43 3.33
C GLU A 145 -20.17 -6.79 1.96
N LEU A 146 -19.12 -6.14 1.44
CA LEU A 146 -19.13 -5.54 0.11
C LEU A 146 -19.30 -6.61 -0.98
N TYR A 147 -18.61 -7.76 -0.88
CA TYR A 147 -18.83 -8.89 -1.79
C TYR A 147 -20.26 -9.44 -1.72
N ARG A 148 -20.80 -9.62 -0.50
CA ARG A 148 -22.17 -10.09 -0.31
C ARG A 148 -23.17 -9.20 -1.04
N ARG A 149 -22.97 -7.88 -0.99
CA ARG A 149 -23.81 -6.91 -1.70
C ARG A 149 -23.71 -7.05 -3.22
N VAL A 150 -22.49 -7.17 -3.77
CA VAL A 150 -22.30 -7.37 -5.22
C VAL A 150 -23.00 -8.64 -5.68
N ILE A 151 -22.80 -9.75 -4.98
CA ILE A 151 -23.42 -11.04 -5.32
C ILE A 151 -24.95 -10.93 -5.24
N TYR A 152 -25.47 -10.33 -4.18
CA TYR A 152 -26.91 -10.14 -4.02
C TYR A 152 -27.53 -9.33 -5.16
N ARG A 153 -26.92 -8.19 -5.53
CA ARG A 153 -27.40 -7.36 -6.65
C ARG A 153 -27.28 -8.08 -7.99
N ASN A 154 -26.20 -8.81 -8.22
CA ASN A 154 -26.00 -9.56 -9.46
C ASN A 154 -27.02 -10.72 -9.60
N ASN A 155 -27.29 -11.46 -8.52
CA ASN A 155 -28.30 -12.51 -8.53
C ASN A 155 -29.70 -11.92 -8.73
N THR A 156 -30.02 -10.82 -8.07
CA THR A 156 -31.30 -10.11 -8.26
C THR A 156 -31.52 -9.69 -9.71
N LEU A 157 -30.48 -9.14 -10.36
CA LEU A 157 -30.52 -8.78 -11.78
C LEU A 157 -30.69 -10.03 -12.67
N THR A 158 -29.97 -11.11 -12.37
CA THR A 158 -30.06 -12.38 -13.11
C THR A 158 -31.45 -13.00 -13.01
N ASP A 159 -32.03 -13.03 -11.82
CA ASP A 159 -33.38 -13.55 -11.57
C ASP A 159 -34.44 -12.72 -12.30
N LEU A 160 -34.28 -11.38 -12.33
CA LEU A 160 -35.17 -10.46 -13.04
C LEU A 160 -35.11 -10.64 -14.57
N LEU A 161 -33.93 -10.95 -15.12
CA LEU A 161 -33.75 -11.23 -16.54
C LEU A 161 -34.31 -12.60 -16.95
N THR A 162 -34.22 -13.59 -16.08
CA THR A 162 -34.69 -14.97 -16.37
C THR A 162 -36.18 -15.16 -16.14
N THR A 163 -36.75 -14.54 -15.11
CA THR A 163 -38.15 -14.75 -14.69
C THR A 163 -39.13 -14.00 -15.58
N SER A 164 -38.75 -12.83 -16.09
CA SER A 164 -39.70 -11.92 -16.73
C SER A 164 -39.32 -11.60 -18.17
N ARG A 165 -39.94 -12.33 -19.12
CA ARG A 165 -39.83 -12.09 -20.58
C ARG A 165 -40.29 -10.70 -21.02
N SER A 166 -41.03 -9.98 -20.16
CA SER A 166 -41.61 -8.67 -20.43
C SER A 166 -41.23 -7.63 -19.36
N THR A 167 -40.01 -7.72 -18.80
CA THR A 167 -39.57 -6.71 -17.83
C THR A 167 -39.39 -5.35 -18.52
N PRO A 168 -39.97 -4.26 -17.99
CA PRO A 168 -39.68 -2.91 -18.46
C PRO A 168 -38.17 -2.62 -18.42
N GLY A 169 -37.61 -2.10 -19.53
CA GLY A 169 -36.18 -1.79 -19.62
C GLY A 169 -35.68 -0.81 -18.55
N GLU A 170 -36.55 0.06 -18.05
CA GLU A 170 -36.22 0.99 -16.95
C GLU A 170 -35.88 0.28 -15.63
N LEU A 171 -36.57 -0.83 -15.33
CA LEU A 171 -36.28 -1.63 -14.14
C LEU A 171 -34.94 -2.36 -14.27
N VAL A 172 -34.62 -2.83 -15.48
CA VAL A 172 -33.31 -3.44 -15.78
C VAL A 172 -32.20 -2.42 -15.58
N MET A 173 -32.32 -1.23 -16.17
CA MET A 173 -31.33 -0.15 -16.00
C MET A 173 -31.14 0.26 -14.54
N CYS A 174 -32.22 0.27 -13.75
CA CYS A 174 -32.16 0.55 -12.32
C CYS A 174 -31.34 -0.53 -11.58
N GLN A 175 -31.56 -1.81 -11.87
CA GLN A 175 -30.79 -2.89 -11.26
C GLN A 175 -29.32 -2.89 -11.73
N GLU A 176 -29.05 -2.63 -13.01
CA GLU A 176 -27.68 -2.47 -13.54
C GLU A 176 -26.92 -1.34 -12.82
N LYS A 177 -27.60 -0.20 -12.58
CA LYS A 177 -27.03 0.90 -11.81
C LYS A 177 -26.68 0.46 -10.37
N LEU A 178 -27.55 -0.30 -9.71
CA LEU A 178 -27.29 -0.80 -8.37
C LEU A 178 -26.13 -1.81 -8.32
N VAL A 179 -25.95 -2.62 -9.37
CA VAL A 179 -24.78 -3.51 -9.51
C VAL A 179 -23.52 -2.67 -9.68
N GLN A 180 -23.54 -1.65 -10.55
CA GLN A 180 -22.40 -0.75 -10.73
C GLN A 180 -22.04 -0.05 -9.42
N GLU A 181 -23.02 0.47 -8.68
CA GLU A 181 -22.79 1.08 -7.37
C GLU A 181 -22.19 0.09 -6.37
N ALA A 182 -22.65 -1.17 -6.36
CA ALA A 182 -22.08 -2.20 -5.49
C ALA A 182 -20.61 -2.49 -5.84
N VAL A 183 -20.27 -2.60 -7.13
CA VAL A 183 -18.89 -2.81 -7.59
C VAL A 183 -18.02 -1.60 -7.27
N ASP A 184 -18.52 -0.39 -7.50
CA ASP A 184 -17.81 0.84 -7.17
C ASP A 184 -17.53 0.91 -5.67
N THR A 185 -18.51 0.62 -4.79
CA THR A 185 -18.28 0.61 -3.34
C THR A 185 -17.27 -0.45 -2.87
N LEU A 186 -17.20 -1.59 -3.57
CA LEU A 186 -16.21 -2.64 -3.29
C LEU A 186 -14.79 -2.18 -3.63
N LEU A 187 -14.62 -1.57 -4.81
CA LEU A 187 -13.32 -1.11 -5.28
C LEU A 187 -12.87 0.14 -4.51
N ASP A 188 -13.73 1.15 -4.42
CA ASP A 188 -13.49 2.40 -3.74
C ASP A 188 -14.81 3.01 -3.24
N ASN A 189 -15.01 2.90 -1.93
CA ASN A 189 -16.23 3.31 -1.25
C ASN A 189 -16.43 4.85 -1.21
N GLY A 190 -15.45 5.65 -1.66
CA GLY A 190 -15.50 7.11 -1.67
C GLY A 190 -15.84 7.76 -3.01
N ILE A 191 -15.72 7.05 -4.14
CA ILE A 191 -15.74 7.67 -5.49
C ILE A 191 -17.03 8.46 -5.77
N ARG A 192 -18.19 7.96 -5.33
CA ARG A 192 -19.50 8.54 -5.65
C ARG A 192 -20.05 9.49 -4.59
N GLY A 193 -19.20 9.98 -3.69
CA GLY A 193 -19.59 10.94 -2.66
C GLY A 193 -19.84 10.28 -1.31
N GLN A 194 -21.09 9.98 -0.95
CA GLN A 194 -21.43 9.48 0.39
C GLN A 194 -20.97 8.02 0.56
N PRO A 195 -20.02 7.72 1.46
CA PRO A 195 -19.50 6.38 1.60
C PRO A 195 -20.50 5.47 2.32
N MET A 196 -20.51 4.21 1.94
CA MET A 196 -21.36 3.21 2.56
C MET A 196 -20.87 2.91 3.99
N ARG A 197 -21.83 2.86 4.91
CA ARG A 197 -21.60 2.65 6.34
C ARG A 197 -22.35 1.43 6.86
N ASP A 198 -21.82 0.85 7.92
CA ASP A 198 -22.47 -0.21 8.68
C ASP A 198 -23.61 0.32 9.56
N GLY A 199 -24.30 -0.58 10.27
CA GLY A 199 -25.36 -0.22 11.21
C GLY A 199 -24.88 0.58 12.43
N HIS A 200 -23.58 0.67 12.66
CA HIS A 200 -22.94 1.48 13.70
C HIS A 200 -22.33 2.78 13.15
N ASN A 201 -22.70 3.17 11.92
CA ASN A 201 -22.22 4.38 11.24
C ASN A 201 -20.71 4.39 10.94
N LYS A 202 -20.04 3.24 10.98
CA LYS A 202 -18.65 3.05 10.55
C LYS A 202 -18.60 2.84 9.04
N VAL A 203 -17.73 3.55 8.35
CA VAL A 203 -17.50 3.38 6.92
C VAL A 203 -16.84 2.02 6.64
N TYR A 204 -17.36 1.26 5.68
CA TYR A 204 -16.73 0.02 5.23
C TYR A 204 -15.42 0.33 4.51
N LYS A 205 -14.34 -0.39 4.86
CA LYS A 205 -13.05 -0.30 4.15
C LYS A 205 -13.14 -1.04 2.80
N SER A 206 -12.92 -0.30 1.71
CA SER A 206 -12.86 -0.81 0.33
C SER A 206 -11.48 -1.37 -0.04
N PHE A 207 -11.33 -1.89 -1.27
CA PHE A 207 -10.02 -2.33 -1.77
C PHE A 207 -8.99 -1.21 -1.79
N SER A 208 -9.37 -0.03 -2.28
CA SER A 208 -8.48 1.15 -2.28
C SER A 208 -8.04 1.50 -0.86
N ASP A 209 -8.95 1.51 0.12
CA ASP A 209 -8.62 1.81 1.53
C ASP A 209 -7.68 0.79 2.17
N VAL A 210 -7.73 -0.46 1.73
CA VAL A 210 -6.82 -1.51 2.21
C VAL A 210 -5.42 -1.30 1.66
N ILE A 211 -5.29 -0.77 0.44
CA ILE A 211 -4.01 -0.58 -0.23
C ILE A 211 -3.37 0.75 0.17
N GLU A 212 -4.16 1.82 0.15
CA GLU A 212 -3.74 3.20 0.31
C GLU A 212 -3.81 3.69 1.77
N GLY A 213 -3.25 4.87 2.01
CA GLY A 213 -3.29 5.51 3.33
C GLY A 213 -2.21 5.02 4.31
N LYS A 214 -2.23 5.59 5.52
CA LYS A 214 -1.22 5.31 6.58
C LYS A 214 -1.38 3.89 7.14
N GLU A 215 -2.61 3.43 7.29
CA GLU A 215 -2.98 2.05 7.67
C GLU A 215 -3.10 1.11 6.45
N GLY A 216 -2.68 1.59 5.27
CA GLY A 216 -2.68 0.79 4.05
C GLY A 216 -1.58 -0.26 4.06
N ARG A 217 -1.76 -1.34 3.30
CA ARG A 217 -0.82 -2.46 3.19
C ARG A 217 0.61 -2.02 2.88
N PHE A 218 0.79 -1.04 1.99
CA PHE A 218 2.13 -0.57 1.61
C PHE A 218 2.87 0.07 2.78
N ARG A 219 2.23 1.01 3.49
CA ARG A 219 2.91 1.80 4.53
C ARG A 219 3.02 1.07 5.85
N GLU A 220 1.99 0.32 6.22
CA GLU A 220 1.95 -0.37 7.50
C GLU A 220 2.68 -1.71 7.49
N THR A 221 2.61 -2.46 6.38
CA THR A 221 3.11 -3.84 6.32
C THR A 221 4.32 -4.03 5.41
N LEU A 222 4.46 -3.29 4.30
CA LEU A 222 5.57 -3.49 3.37
C LEU A 222 6.79 -2.61 3.70
N LEU A 223 6.59 -1.32 3.95
CA LEU A 223 7.69 -0.39 4.27
C LEU A 223 8.24 -0.54 5.69
N GLY A 224 7.41 -1.03 6.61
CA GLY A 224 7.79 -1.33 7.99
C GLY A 224 7.11 -2.61 8.44
N LYS A 225 7.82 -3.42 9.23
CA LYS A 225 7.25 -4.62 9.86
C LYS A 225 7.66 -4.67 11.31
N ARG A 226 6.82 -5.34 12.12
CA ARG A 226 7.26 -5.80 13.43
C ARG A 226 8.30 -6.91 13.21
N VAL A 227 9.35 -6.87 14.02
CA VAL A 227 10.48 -7.78 13.90
C VAL A 227 10.65 -8.60 15.17
N ASP A 228 10.93 -9.88 15.00
CA ASP A 228 11.35 -10.75 16.10
C ASP A 228 12.75 -10.34 16.60
N TYR A 229 13.18 -10.91 17.73
CA TYR A 229 14.46 -10.60 18.35
C TYR A 229 14.66 -9.09 18.61
N SER A 230 13.58 -8.45 19.06
CA SER A 230 13.57 -7.05 19.45
C SER A 230 13.01 -6.84 20.85
N GLY A 231 13.48 -5.79 21.51
CA GLY A 231 13.06 -5.39 22.85
C GLY A 231 13.04 -3.88 22.99
N ARG A 232 12.40 -3.35 24.04
CA ARG A 232 12.37 -1.91 24.32
C ARG A 232 12.45 -1.67 25.82
N SER A 233 13.27 -0.71 26.22
CA SER A 233 13.32 -0.25 27.62
C SER A 233 13.76 1.19 27.75
N VAL A 234 13.58 1.75 28.95
CA VAL A 234 14.07 3.07 29.35
C VAL A 234 15.60 3.08 29.31
N ILE A 235 16.18 4.19 28.90
CA ILE A 235 17.63 4.37 28.90
C ILE A 235 18.12 5.10 30.15
N VAL A 236 19.31 4.73 30.62
CA VAL A 236 20.02 5.39 31.73
C VAL A 236 21.46 5.66 31.32
N VAL A 237 22.06 6.65 31.96
CA VAL A 237 23.44 7.06 31.67
C VAL A 237 24.44 6.01 32.18
N GLY A 238 25.32 5.54 31.30
CA GLY A 238 26.39 4.58 31.63
C GLY A 238 27.78 5.18 31.43
N PRO A 239 28.28 6.03 32.35
CA PRO A 239 29.54 6.75 32.17
C PRO A 239 30.78 5.84 32.21
N SER A 240 30.69 4.68 32.86
CA SER A 240 31.77 3.68 32.93
C SER A 240 31.88 2.79 31.69
N LEU A 241 30.92 2.87 30.77
CA LEU A 241 30.95 2.09 29.54
C LEU A 241 31.97 2.68 28.57
N SER A 242 32.58 1.83 27.74
CA SER A 242 33.33 2.31 26.58
C SER A 242 32.36 2.77 25.49
N LEU A 243 32.78 3.69 24.61
CA LEU A 243 31.95 4.24 23.54
C LEU A 243 31.24 3.18 22.67
N HIS A 244 31.90 2.03 22.50
CA HIS A 244 31.44 0.91 21.68
C HIS A 244 30.58 -0.12 22.42
N ARG A 245 30.31 0.08 23.71
CA ARG A 245 29.55 -0.83 24.55
C ARG A 245 28.22 -0.22 24.98
N CYS A 246 27.23 -1.07 25.21
CA CYS A 246 25.97 -0.69 25.84
C CYS A 246 25.62 -1.68 26.96
N GLY A 247 24.98 -1.21 28.02
CA GLY A 247 24.45 -2.08 29.07
C GLY A 247 23.09 -2.64 28.65
N LEU A 248 22.96 -3.96 28.60
CA LEU A 248 21.71 -4.64 28.31
C LEU A 248 21.19 -5.34 29.59
N PRO A 249 19.95 -5.04 30.03
CA PRO A 249 19.32 -5.72 31.16
C PRO A 249 19.29 -7.23 30.99
N ARG A 250 19.54 -7.96 32.08
CA ARG A 250 19.50 -9.43 32.10
C ARG A 250 18.20 -10.01 31.56
N GLU A 251 17.07 -9.43 31.94
CA GLU A 251 15.74 -9.92 31.53
C GLU A 251 15.47 -9.73 30.04
N ILE A 252 15.97 -8.63 29.46
CA ILE A 252 15.85 -8.39 28.02
C ILE A 252 16.83 -9.29 27.27
N ALA A 253 18.06 -9.39 27.76
CA ALA A 253 19.10 -10.19 27.13
C ALA A 253 18.73 -11.68 27.05
N ILE A 254 18.15 -12.25 28.13
CA ILE A 254 17.81 -13.68 28.15
C ILE A 254 16.70 -14.02 27.15
N GLU A 255 15.72 -13.13 26.94
CA GLU A 255 14.67 -13.33 25.93
C GLU A 255 15.21 -13.12 24.52
N LEU A 256 15.98 -12.06 24.29
CA LEU A 256 16.57 -11.77 22.98
C LEU A 256 17.54 -12.85 22.51
N PHE A 257 18.30 -13.46 23.42
CA PHE A 257 19.31 -14.48 23.08
C PHE A 257 18.86 -15.89 23.44
N GLN A 258 17.57 -16.11 23.75
CA GLN A 258 17.06 -17.37 24.29
C GLN A 258 17.45 -18.59 23.45
N THR A 259 17.32 -18.49 22.12
CA THR A 259 17.66 -19.58 21.19
C THR A 259 19.16 -19.93 21.21
N PHE A 260 20.03 -18.93 21.32
CA PHE A 260 21.47 -19.11 21.42
C PHE A 260 21.88 -19.71 22.77
N VAL A 261 21.24 -19.28 23.86
CA VAL A 261 21.46 -19.85 25.20
C VAL A 261 21.04 -21.32 25.26
N ILE A 262 19.89 -21.68 24.67
CA ILE A 262 19.44 -23.08 24.57
C ILE A 262 20.50 -23.91 23.83
N ARG A 263 21.03 -23.40 22.71
CA ARG A 263 22.10 -24.08 21.95
C ARG A 263 23.37 -24.24 22.79
N GLY A 264 23.75 -23.21 23.56
CA GLY A 264 24.90 -23.26 24.46
C GLY A 264 24.77 -24.34 25.54
N LEU A 265 23.61 -24.39 26.22
CA LEU A 265 23.30 -25.38 27.25
C LEU A 265 23.38 -26.82 26.74
N ILE A 266 22.85 -27.08 25.54
CA ILE A 266 22.90 -28.41 24.93
C ILE A 266 24.32 -28.78 24.51
N ARG A 267 25.06 -27.83 23.90
CA ARG A 267 26.44 -28.06 23.43
C ARG A 267 27.40 -28.37 24.58
N GLN A 268 27.19 -27.77 25.75
CA GLN A 268 27.99 -28.01 26.95
C GLN A 268 27.48 -29.21 27.78
N HIS A 269 26.51 -29.99 27.28
CA HIS A 269 25.89 -31.12 27.98
C HIS A 269 25.22 -30.76 29.33
N LEU A 270 24.86 -29.48 29.54
CA LEU A 270 24.17 -28.99 30.74
C LEU A 270 22.65 -29.20 30.68
N ALA A 271 22.12 -29.44 29.48
CA ALA A 271 20.73 -29.83 29.25
C ALA A 271 20.65 -30.90 28.15
N PRO A 272 19.90 -32.00 28.35
CA PRO A 272 19.79 -33.07 27.35
C PRO A 272 18.87 -32.72 26.18
N ASN A 273 17.90 -31.82 26.36
CA ASN A 273 16.93 -31.45 25.34
C ASN A 273 16.46 -29.99 25.48
N ILE A 274 15.76 -29.50 24.45
CA ILE A 274 15.26 -28.12 24.38
C ILE A 274 14.26 -27.82 25.52
N GLY A 275 13.44 -28.80 25.92
CA GLY A 275 12.45 -28.63 26.98
C GLY A 275 13.10 -28.35 28.34
N VAL A 276 14.10 -29.16 28.72
CA VAL A 276 14.88 -29.01 29.95
C VAL A 276 15.71 -27.73 29.91
N ALA A 277 16.29 -27.38 28.76
CA ALA A 277 16.99 -26.09 28.60
C ALA A 277 16.05 -24.90 28.84
N LYS A 278 14.82 -24.93 28.31
CA LYS A 278 13.79 -23.92 28.57
C LYS A 278 13.39 -23.86 30.05
N SER A 279 13.28 -25.01 30.73
CA SER A 279 13.02 -25.05 32.18
C SER A 279 14.14 -24.37 32.97
N LYS A 280 15.41 -24.72 32.69
CA LYS A 280 16.58 -24.12 33.35
C LYS A 280 16.67 -22.61 33.12
N ILE A 281 16.30 -22.13 31.92
CA ILE A 281 16.22 -20.69 31.62
C ILE A 281 15.14 -20.01 32.47
N ARG A 282 13.96 -20.63 32.63
CA ARG A 282 12.88 -20.11 33.49
C ARG A 282 13.26 -20.08 34.97
N GLU A 283 14.03 -21.07 35.43
CA GLU A 283 14.57 -21.13 36.79
C GLU A 283 15.66 -20.06 37.06
N LYS A 284 16.15 -19.36 36.03
CA LYS A 284 17.18 -18.30 36.12
C LYS A 284 18.46 -18.72 36.88
N GLY A 285 18.87 -19.98 36.72
CA GLY A 285 20.06 -20.52 37.39
C GLY A 285 21.36 -19.78 37.02
N PRO A 286 22.38 -19.76 37.90
CA PRO A 286 23.60 -18.96 37.71
C PRO A 286 24.36 -19.31 36.42
N ILE A 287 24.38 -20.59 36.06
CA ILE A 287 25.05 -21.10 34.85
C ILE A 287 24.46 -20.51 33.55
N VAL A 288 23.18 -20.13 33.57
CA VAL A 288 22.51 -19.53 32.41
C VAL A 288 23.08 -18.15 32.12
N TRP A 289 23.44 -17.39 33.17
CA TRP A 289 24.05 -16.07 33.02
C TRP A 289 25.47 -16.15 32.47
N GLU A 290 26.24 -17.15 32.88
CA GLU A 290 27.59 -17.41 32.34
C GLU A 290 27.54 -17.73 30.85
N ILE A 291 26.64 -18.64 30.44
CA ILE A 291 26.45 -18.99 29.02
C ILE A 291 25.94 -17.79 28.23
N LEU A 292 25.02 -17.00 28.80
CA LEU A 292 24.53 -15.78 28.16
C LEU A 292 25.66 -14.77 27.92
N GLN A 293 26.57 -14.59 28.88
CA GLN A 293 27.75 -13.73 28.69
C GLN A 293 28.67 -14.28 27.59
N GLU A 294 28.88 -15.59 27.52
CA GLU A 294 29.67 -16.22 26.46
C GLU A 294 29.04 -15.99 25.08
N VAL A 295 27.72 -16.19 24.96
CA VAL A 295 26.95 -16.00 23.72
C VAL A 295 26.98 -14.54 23.26
N MET A 296 26.80 -13.60 24.19
CA MET A 296 26.79 -12.17 23.88
C MET A 296 28.19 -11.66 23.50
N ARG A 297 29.26 -12.36 23.91
CA ARG A 297 30.64 -11.95 23.62
C ARG A 297 30.89 -12.03 22.12
N GLY A 298 31.06 -10.86 21.50
CA GLY A 298 31.21 -10.77 20.06
C GLY A 298 29.90 -10.93 19.29
N HIS A 299 28.74 -10.71 19.91
CA HIS A 299 27.48 -10.59 19.19
C HIS A 299 26.99 -9.13 19.30
N PRO A 300 27.09 -8.30 18.25
CA PRO A 300 26.67 -6.90 18.31
C PRO A 300 25.15 -6.79 18.43
N VAL A 301 24.66 -5.74 19.07
CA VAL A 301 23.22 -5.37 19.10
C VAL A 301 23.03 -3.99 18.52
N LEU A 302 21.87 -3.74 17.91
CA LEU A 302 21.48 -2.43 17.39
C LEU A 302 20.59 -1.72 18.39
N LEU A 303 20.92 -0.49 18.74
CA LEU A 303 20.04 0.41 19.50
C LEU A 303 19.40 1.42 18.56
N ASN A 304 18.10 1.65 18.72
CA ASN A 304 17.33 2.61 17.96
C ASN A 304 16.48 3.51 18.88
N ARG A 305 16.50 4.81 18.63
CA ARG A 305 15.55 5.78 19.24
C ARG A 305 14.61 6.32 18.18
N VAL A 306 13.32 6.27 18.48
CA VAL A 306 12.25 6.86 17.66
C VAL A 306 12.01 8.28 18.16
N PRO A 307 11.86 9.29 17.28
CA PRO A 307 11.87 9.22 15.82
C PRO A 307 13.27 9.06 15.21
N THR A 308 13.39 8.18 14.21
CA THR A 308 14.64 7.93 13.48
C THR A 308 14.83 8.97 12.38
N LEU A 309 15.38 10.14 12.72
CA LEU A 309 15.51 11.28 11.80
C LEU A 309 16.66 11.14 10.77
N HIS A 310 17.71 10.43 11.15
CA HIS A 310 18.89 10.21 10.32
C HIS A 310 19.54 8.87 10.65
N ARG A 311 20.48 8.42 9.79
CA ARG A 311 21.13 7.10 9.93
C ARG A 311 21.74 6.81 11.30
N LEU A 312 22.17 7.82 12.05
CA LEU A 312 22.84 7.66 13.34
C LEU A 312 21.90 7.43 14.52
N CYS A 313 20.58 7.53 14.28
CA CYS A 313 19.56 7.11 15.24
C CYS A 313 19.50 5.59 15.40
N ILE A 314 20.26 4.83 14.58
CA ILE A 314 20.49 3.39 14.76
C ILE A 314 22.00 3.16 14.78
N LYS A 315 22.53 2.60 15.87
CA LYS A 315 23.95 2.24 15.97
C LYS A 315 24.13 0.88 16.59
N ALA A 316 25.22 0.22 16.21
CA ALA A 316 25.62 -1.06 16.77
C ALA A 316 26.56 -0.87 17.97
N PHE A 317 26.38 -1.73 18.97
CA PHE A 317 27.17 -1.78 20.20
C PHE A 317 27.49 -3.22 20.56
N GLN A 318 28.60 -3.42 21.27
CA GLN A 318 28.86 -4.66 21.98
C GLN A 318 28.07 -4.65 23.30
N PRO A 319 27.09 -5.55 23.49
CA PRO A 319 26.32 -5.55 24.72
C PRO A 319 27.14 -6.08 25.90
N THR A 320 26.90 -5.51 27.07
CA THR A 320 27.39 -5.98 28.37
C THR A 320 26.20 -6.17 29.30
N LEU A 321 26.13 -7.30 30.00
CA LEU A 321 25.05 -7.54 30.96
C LEU A 321 25.12 -6.54 32.12
N VAL A 322 23.98 -5.92 32.43
CA VAL A 322 23.83 -5.04 33.59
C VAL A 322 22.68 -5.52 34.48
N GLU A 323 22.79 -5.20 35.76
CA GLU A 323 21.70 -5.39 36.73
C GLU A 323 20.62 -4.31 36.52
N GLY A 324 19.37 -4.65 36.86
CA GLY A 324 18.21 -3.77 36.68
C GLY A 324 17.48 -3.96 35.34
N HIS A 325 16.60 -3.02 35.01
CA HIS A 325 15.67 -3.11 33.87
C HIS A 325 15.96 -2.08 32.76
N ALA A 326 16.89 -1.15 32.96
CA ALA A 326 17.17 -0.05 32.04
C ALA A 326 18.40 -0.31 31.17
N ILE A 327 18.36 0.16 29.92
CA ILE A 327 19.48 0.08 28.98
C ILE A 327 20.49 1.17 29.32
N CYS A 328 21.74 0.80 29.59
CA CYS A 328 22.78 1.78 29.87
C CYS A 328 23.42 2.26 28.56
N LEU A 329 23.40 3.57 28.33
CA LEU A 329 23.92 4.20 27.12
C LEU A 329 25.11 5.11 27.45
N HIS A 330 26.11 5.11 26.57
CA HIS A 330 27.27 5.99 26.71
C HIS A 330 26.88 7.47 26.48
N PRO A 331 27.28 8.42 27.35
CA PRO A 331 26.89 9.83 27.23
C PRO A 331 27.21 10.46 25.86
N LEU A 332 28.40 10.18 25.30
CA LEU A 332 28.84 10.74 24.02
C LEU A 332 27.99 10.34 22.80
N VAL A 333 27.23 9.22 22.87
CA VAL A 333 26.36 8.84 21.75
C VAL A 333 24.98 9.45 21.82
N CYS A 334 24.56 9.99 22.99
CA CYS A 334 23.22 10.53 23.21
C CYS A 334 22.85 11.61 22.19
N LYS A 335 23.78 12.52 21.86
CA LYS A 335 23.56 13.56 20.85
C LYS A 335 23.23 12.99 19.46
N GLY A 336 23.87 11.88 19.10
CA GLY A 336 23.60 11.18 17.84
C GLY A 336 22.26 10.46 17.81
N PHE A 337 21.61 10.25 18.96
CA PHE A 337 20.23 9.75 19.05
C PHE A 337 19.22 10.88 19.36
N ASN A 338 19.71 12.10 19.59
CA ASN A 338 18.98 13.19 20.22
C ASN A 338 18.37 12.81 21.59
N ALA A 339 18.99 11.88 22.31
CA ALA A 339 18.44 11.25 23.50
C ALA A 339 18.77 12.01 24.79
N ASP A 340 17.81 12.06 25.69
CA ASP A 340 17.94 12.52 27.08
C ASP A 340 17.61 11.38 28.05
N PHE A 341 17.59 11.65 29.35
CA PHE A 341 17.41 10.63 30.40
C PHE A 341 16.21 10.95 31.31
N ASP A 342 15.18 11.57 30.75
CA ASP A 342 13.95 11.98 31.46
C ASP A 342 12.81 10.93 31.40
N GLY A 343 13.10 9.74 30.85
CA GLY A 343 12.11 8.68 30.58
C GLY A 343 12.17 8.13 29.16
N ASP A 344 13.05 8.69 28.34
CA ASP A 344 13.41 8.23 27.01
C ASP A 344 13.59 6.69 26.92
N GLN A 345 13.11 6.11 25.81
CA GLN A 345 13.16 4.66 25.58
C GLN A 345 13.85 4.34 24.25
N MET A 346 14.63 3.27 24.24
CA MET A 346 15.26 2.74 23.04
C MET A 346 14.81 1.32 22.74
N ALA A 347 14.68 1.02 21.45
CA ALA A 347 14.52 -0.33 20.95
C ALA A 347 15.89 -0.99 20.75
N VAL A 348 15.95 -2.28 21.02
CA VAL A 348 17.12 -3.16 20.82
C VAL A 348 16.75 -4.16 19.73
N HIS A 349 17.67 -4.42 18.79
CA HIS A 349 17.52 -5.46 17.78
C HIS A 349 18.78 -6.33 17.72
N VAL A 350 18.61 -7.64 17.56
CA VAL A 350 19.72 -8.59 17.45
C VAL A 350 19.91 -9.03 15.99
N PRO A 351 21.04 -8.67 15.32
CA PRO A 351 21.36 -9.20 14.01
C PRO A 351 21.66 -10.70 14.09
N LEU A 352 20.97 -11.52 13.30
CA LEU A 352 21.08 -12.98 13.39
C LEU A 352 22.14 -13.56 12.44
N SER A 353 22.08 -13.20 11.15
CA SER A 353 22.99 -13.75 10.14
C SER A 353 24.42 -13.23 10.31
N LEU A 354 25.40 -13.96 9.80
CA LEU A 354 26.81 -13.55 9.87
C LEU A 354 27.05 -12.25 9.09
N GLU A 355 26.35 -12.07 7.97
CA GLU A 355 26.40 -10.86 7.14
C GLU A 355 25.84 -9.67 7.92
N ALA A 356 24.68 -9.81 8.57
CA ALA A 356 24.09 -8.75 9.37
C ALA A 356 24.99 -8.37 10.56
N GLN A 357 25.63 -9.35 11.19
CA GLN A 357 26.60 -9.09 12.26
C GLN A 357 27.86 -8.40 11.73
N ALA A 358 28.34 -8.76 10.54
CA ALA A 358 29.49 -8.13 9.91
C ALA A 358 29.17 -6.67 9.51
N GLU A 359 28.02 -6.41 8.91
CA GLU A 359 27.56 -5.05 8.59
C GLU A 359 27.41 -4.20 9.85
N ALA A 360 26.83 -4.75 10.91
CA ALA A 360 26.70 -4.06 12.18
C ALA A 360 28.08 -3.63 12.72
N ARG A 361 29.10 -4.48 12.61
CA ARG A 361 30.47 -4.23 13.09
C ARG A 361 31.24 -3.24 12.22
N LEU A 362 31.15 -3.38 10.90
CA LEU A 362 31.96 -2.61 9.96
C LEU A 362 31.36 -1.24 9.68
N VAL A 363 30.02 -1.17 9.57
CA VAL A 363 29.33 0.01 9.06
C VAL A 363 28.59 0.76 10.17
N MET A 364 27.92 0.05 11.09
CA MET A 364 26.97 0.69 12.03
C MET A 364 27.54 0.92 13.43
N PHE A 365 28.74 0.44 13.70
CA PHE A 365 29.29 0.41 15.06
C PHE A 365 29.59 1.82 15.57
N SER A 366 29.31 2.07 16.84
CA SER A 366 29.23 3.44 17.37
C SER A 366 30.55 4.21 17.28
N HIS A 367 31.69 3.55 17.50
CA HIS A 367 33.02 4.18 17.44
C HIS A 367 33.50 4.48 16.01
N MET A 368 32.87 3.90 14.98
CA MET A 368 33.16 4.19 13.57
C MET A 368 32.31 5.35 13.03
N ASN A 369 31.25 5.71 13.74
CA ASN A 369 30.27 6.71 13.31
C ASN A 369 30.27 7.94 14.22
N LEU A 370 31.41 8.63 14.24
CA LEU A 370 31.66 9.82 15.06
C LEU A 370 31.32 11.15 14.35
N LEU A 371 31.41 11.16 13.02
CA LEU A 371 31.18 12.34 12.19
C LEU A 371 29.71 12.49 11.78
N SER A 372 29.22 13.73 11.74
CA SER A 372 27.91 14.06 11.17
C SER A 372 27.89 13.80 9.66
N PRO A 373 26.90 13.06 9.12
CA PRO A 373 26.83 12.79 7.70
C PRO A 373 26.55 14.07 6.89
N ALA A 374 25.80 15.02 7.46
CA ALA A 374 25.37 16.23 6.78
C ALA A 374 26.46 17.30 6.73
N ILE A 375 27.19 17.49 7.82
CA ILE A 375 28.14 18.61 7.96
C ILE A 375 29.60 18.12 7.90
N ARG A 376 29.85 16.80 8.02
CA ARG A 376 31.19 16.17 8.13
C ARG A 376 32.06 16.70 9.29
N ILE A 377 31.47 17.48 10.19
CA ILE A 377 32.08 17.84 11.45
C ILE A 377 31.76 16.74 12.46
N LEU A 378 32.68 16.53 13.39
CA LEU A 378 32.45 15.71 14.57
C LEU A 378 31.14 16.14 15.22
N PHE A 379 30.26 15.20 15.63
CA PHE A 379 29.17 15.64 16.51
C PHE A 379 29.82 16.36 17.68
N PRO A 380 29.40 17.59 18.03
CA PRO A 380 30.07 18.31 19.08
C PRO A 380 29.91 17.47 20.34
N TYR A 381 30.98 16.80 20.76
CA TYR A 381 31.08 15.97 21.97
C TYR A 381 31.09 16.82 23.23
N GLU A 382 30.61 18.06 23.12
CA GLU A 382 30.42 19.04 24.17
C GLU A 382 29.29 18.57 25.09
N LEU A 383 29.55 17.55 25.88
CA LEU A 383 28.82 17.37 27.12
C LEU A 383 29.31 18.47 28.06
N GLN A 384 28.38 19.35 28.42
CA GLN A 384 28.48 20.43 29.38
C GLN A 384 29.29 20.03 30.65
N ILE A 385 29.22 18.76 31.05
CA ILE A 385 29.91 18.21 32.24
C ILE A 385 31.40 17.94 32.00
N PHE A 386 31.80 17.44 30.82
CA PHE A 386 33.20 17.10 30.54
C PHE A 386 34.06 18.37 30.34
N LEU A 387 33.50 19.40 29.73
CA LEU A 387 34.19 20.68 29.58
C LEU A 387 34.38 21.39 30.92
N LEU A 388 33.36 21.39 31.78
CA LEU A 388 33.46 22.00 33.12
C LEU A 388 34.59 21.41 33.97
N GLY A 389 34.83 20.09 33.89
CA GLY A 389 35.92 19.44 34.60
C GLY A 389 37.31 19.56 33.94
N SER A 390 37.37 19.96 32.66
CA SER A 390 38.64 20.21 31.95
C SER A 390 39.07 21.68 31.96
N MET A 391 38.16 22.58 32.32
CA MET A 391 38.41 24.02 32.51
C MET A 391 38.71 24.40 33.97
N SER A 392 38.72 23.39 34.87
CA SER A 392 39.23 23.46 36.25
C SER A 392 40.55 22.74 36.34
#